data_AF-A0A0C9SN83-F1
#
_entry.id   AF-A0A0C9SN83-F1
#
_cell.length_a   1.000
_cell.length_b   1.000
_cell.length_c   1.000
_cell.angle_alpha   90.00
_cell.angle_beta   90.00
_cell.angle_gamma   90.00
#
_symmetry.space_group_name_H-M   'P 1'
#
loop_
_entity.id
_entity.type
_entity.pdbx_description
1 polymer ?
#
loop_
_entity_poly.entity_id
_entity_poly.type
_entity_poly.pdbx_seq_one_letter_code
_entity_poly.pdbx_strand_id
1 'polypeptide(L)'
;CPQDVYARRMIRADPSRGYPLWHPEPDSNLPEACLTDGLRIGDVGIVTADGSFDLLFNICSPRDHPLHQLCGVPETFREVHLPIHEFRDFPFTDSPGRAISTQSVNQRNITAEVSGGVSTSSSAEGAILVLPEGAGKRDFAHLTILRAEAQRNGESWHHFAHINRGRTAGDDLYLITGHHKTSSWSVAAFSDAGGSAGLSATFSAG
;
A
#
# COMPACT_ATOMS: atom_id res chain seq x y z
N CYS A 1 15.29 1.12 -6.75
CA CYS A 1 14.44 1.34 -7.96
C CYS A 1 13.44 2.48 -7.68
N PRO A 2 12.69 3.00 -8.68
CA PRO A 2 11.75 4.12 -8.48
C PRO A 2 10.74 3.90 -7.34
N GLN A 3 10.23 2.67 -7.21
CA GLN A 3 9.32 2.25 -6.15
C GLN A 3 9.95 2.31 -4.74
N ASP A 4 11.23 1.96 -4.57
CA ASP A 4 11.91 2.12 -3.27
C ASP A 4 12.10 3.59 -2.91
N VAL A 5 12.45 4.41 -3.91
CA VAL A 5 12.59 5.86 -3.73
C VAL A 5 11.24 6.44 -3.35
N TYR A 6 10.19 6.08 -4.08
CA TYR A 6 8.81 6.46 -3.78
C TYR A 6 8.43 6.09 -2.34
N ALA A 7 8.53 4.81 -1.97
CA ALA A 7 8.16 4.33 -0.64
C ALA A 7 8.91 5.07 0.46
N ARG A 8 10.25 5.09 0.39
CA ARG A 8 11.11 5.74 1.38
C ARG A 8 10.82 7.24 1.51
N ARG A 9 10.56 7.92 0.40
CA ARG A 9 10.34 9.37 0.37
C ARG A 9 8.94 9.74 0.85
N MET A 10 7.93 8.98 0.47
CA MET A 10 6.54 9.20 0.87
C MET A 10 6.31 8.86 2.35
N ILE A 11 6.93 7.79 2.88
CA ILE A 11 6.93 7.49 4.32
C ILE A 11 7.48 8.67 5.14
N ARG A 12 8.52 9.35 4.64
CA ARG A 12 9.08 10.52 5.33
C ARG A 12 8.22 11.78 5.16
N ALA A 13 7.55 11.93 4.03
CA ALA A 13 6.70 13.08 3.75
C ALA A 13 5.42 13.07 4.61
N ASP A 14 4.80 11.89 4.80
CA ASP A 14 3.63 11.72 5.66
C ASP A 14 3.62 10.32 6.31
N PRO A 15 4.33 10.14 7.45
CA PRO A 15 4.40 8.86 8.14
C PRO A 15 3.04 8.34 8.62
N SER A 16 2.04 9.21 8.74
CA SER A 16 0.72 8.84 9.27
C SER A 16 -0.12 7.98 8.32
N ARG A 17 0.29 7.88 7.05
CA ARG A 17 -0.39 7.13 5.99
C ARG A 17 0.04 5.67 5.87
N GLY A 18 1.10 5.28 6.59
CA GLY A 18 1.66 3.93 6.49
C GLY A 18 2.54 3.73 5.25
N TYR A 19 2.61 2.50 4.77
CA TYR A 19 3.46 2.12 3.63
C TYR A 19 2.74 2.44 2.30
N PRO A 20 3.32 3.26 1.42
CA PRO A 20 2.69 3.61 0.15
C PRO A 20 3.12 2.64 -0.95
N LEU A 21 2.14 2.11 -1.67
CA LEU A 21 2.35 1.19 -2.79
C LEU A 21 2.60 1.96 -4.09
N TRP A 22 3.50 1.43 -4.93
CA TRP A 22 3.75 1.97 -6.26
C TRP A 22 2.67 1.49 -7.24
N HIS A 23 2.25 0.23 -7.10
CA HIS A 23 1.14 -0.38 -7.82
C HIS A 23 0.07 -0.82 -6.80
N PRO A 24 -0.88 0.06 -6.43
CA PRO A 24 -1.89 -0.27 -5.43
C PRO A 24 -3.04 -1.15 -5.96
N GLU A 25 -3.10 -1.38 -7.27
CA GLU A 25 -4.11 -2.25 -7.90
C GLU A 25 -3.97 -3.69 -7.40
N PRO A 26 -5.09 -4.35 -7.05
CA PRO A 26 -5.06 -5.77 -6.69
C PRO A 26 -4.74 -6.63 -7.91
N ASP A 27 -4.07 -7.78 -7.68
CA ASP A 27 -3.83 -8.76 -8.73
C ASP A 27 -5.16 -9.30 -9.27
N SER A 28 -5.37 -9.15 -10.59
CA SER A 28 -6.52 -9.66 -11.34
C SER A 28 -6.81 -11.15 -11.17
N ASN A 29 -5.85 -11.96 -10.71
CA ASN A 29 -6.03 -13.38 -10.41
C ASN A 29 -6.71 -13.63 -9.05
N LEU A 30 -6.92 -12.59 -8.24
CA LEU A 30 -7.64 -12.73 -6.97
C LEU A 30 -9.14 -12.94 -7.20
N PRO A 31 -9.84 -13.58 -6.24
CA PRO A 31 -11.28 -13.73 -6.31
C PRO A 31 -12.00 -12.37 -6.40
N GLU A 32 -13.15 -12.32 -7.08
CA GLU A 32 -13.92 -11.08 -7.31
C GLU A 32 -14.21 -10.29 -6.02
N ALA A 33 -14.47 -10.99 -4.91
CA ALA A 33 -14.68 -10.38 -3.60
C ALA A 33 -13.46 -9.58 -3.12
N CYS A 34 -12.24 -10.02 -3.45
CA CYS A 34 -11.00 -9.32 -3.14
C CYS A 34 -10.73 -8.17 -4.12
N LEU A 35 -11.10 -8.31 -5.39
CA LEU A 35 -10.95 -7.24 -6.39
C LEU A 35 -11.85 -6.05 -6.08
N THR A 36 -13.12 -6.32 -5.75
CA THR A 36 -14.13 -5.28 -5.47
C THR A 36 -13.75 -4.43 -4.27
N ASP A 37 -13.26 -5.07 -3.21
CA ASP A 37 -12.93 -4.39 -1.97
C ASP A 37 -11.48 -3.87 -1.93
N GLY A 38 -10.60 -4.35 -2.82
CA GLY A 38 -9.15 -4.13 -2.75
C GLY A 38 -8.54 -4.64 -1.45
N LEU A 39 -7.36 -4.11 -1.09
CA LEU A 39 -6.67 -4.48 0.16
C LEU A 39 -7.42 -4.01 1.40
N ARG A 40 -7.58 -4.83 2.43
CA ARG A 40 -8.41 -4.58 3.61
C ARG A 40 -7.62 -4.74 4.91
N ILE A 41 -8.17 -4.17 5.98
CA ILE A 41 -7.66 -4.43 7.33
C ILE A 41 -7.70 -5.94 7.59
N GLY A 42 -6.60 -6.48 8.13
CA GLY A 42 -6.42 -7.91 8.36
C GLY A 42 -5.72 -8.66 7.22
N ASP A 43 -5.51 -8.04 6.07
CA ASP A 43 -4.72 -8.65 4.99
C ASP A 43 -3.26 -8.82 5.44
N VAL A 44 -2.73 -10.01 5.18
CA VAL A 44 -1.33 -10.36 5.38
C VAL A 44 -0.72 -10.63 4.02
N GLY A 45 0.42 -10.00 3.75
CA GLY A 45 1.08 -10.11 2.47
C GLY A 45 2.48 -9.53 2.44
N ILE A 46 3.02 -9.43 1.23
CA ILE A 46 4.38 -8.97 0.97
C ILE A 46 4.30 -7.82 -0.03
N VAL A 47 5.08 -6.76 0.20
CA VAL A 47 5.32 -5.75 -0.83
C VAL A 47 6.36 -6.32 -1.80
N THR A 48 5.94 -6.53 -3.04
CA THR A 48 6.77 -7.17 -4.06
C THR A 48 7.83 -6.20 -4.60
N ALA A 49 8.79 -6.72 -5.35
CA ALA A 49 9.86 -5.92 -5.93
C ALA A 49 9.35 -4.87 -6.93
N ASP A 50 8.18 -5.03 -7.55
CA ASP A 50 7.58 -4.02 -8.43
C ASP A 50 6.76 -2.95 -7.66
N GLY A 51 6.58 -3.14 -6.36
CA GLY A 51 5.86 -2.23 -5.48
C GLY A 51 4.33 -2.45 -5.46
N SER A 52 3.87 -3.61 -5.93
CA SER A 52 2.53 -4.15 -5.66
C SER A 52 2.47 -4.89 -4.31
N PHE A 53 1.27 -5.32 -3.92
CA PHE A 53 1.05 -6.11 -2.70
C PHE A 53 0.57 -7.52 -3.06
N ASP A 54 1.40 -8.52 -2.77
CA ASP A 54 1.05 -9.93 -2.91
C ASP A 54 0.24 -10.38 -1.68
N LEU A 55 -1.08 -10.44 -1.86
CA LEU A 55 -2.04 -10.84 -0.83
C LEU A 55 -1.97 -12.36 -0.59
N LEU A 56 -1.60 -12.77 0.63
CA LEU A 56 -1.49 -14.18 0.98
C LEU A 56 -2.79 -14.71 1.60
N PHE A 57 -3.29 -14.03 2.63
CA PHE A 57 -4.53 -14.35 3.33
C PHE A 57 -5.00 -13.16 4.17
N ASN A 58 -6.27 -13.13 4.58
CA ASN A 58 -6.78 -12.17 5.57
C ASN A 58 -7.06 -12.88 6.90
N ILE A 59 -6.61 -12.32 8.03
CA ILE A 59 -6.81 -12.92 9.37
C ILE A 59 -8.26 -12.83 9.88
N CYS A 60 -9.05 -11.91 9.35
CA CYS A 60 -10.44 -11.64 9.73
C CYS A 60 -11.45 -12.34 8.82
N SER A 61 -11.00 -12.98 7.73
CA SER A 61 -11.86 -13.78 6.87
C SER A 61 -12.00 -15.20 7.43
N PRO A 62 -13.16 -15.85 7.26
CA PRO A 62 -13.32 -17.24 7.68
C PRO A 62 -12.54 -18.17 6.75
N ARG A 63 -12.20 -19.37 7.23
CA ARG A 63 -11.34 -20.33 6.51
C ARG A 63 -11.91 -20.79 5.16
N ASP A 64 -13.22 -20.73 4.99
CA ASP A 64 -13.93 -21.05 3.75
C ASP A 64 -14.01 -19.86 2.77
N HIS A 65 -13.44 -18.71 3.11
CA HIS A 65 -13.41 -17.54 2.23
C HIS A 65 -12.71 -17.86 0.89
N PRO A 66 -13.19 -17.34 -0.26
CA PRO A 66 -12.61 -17.63 -1.57
C PRO A 66 -11.09 -17.40 -1.66
N LEU A 67 -10.58 -16.36 -1.00
CA LEU A 67 -9.13 -16.10 -0.91
C LEU A 67 -8.38 -17.29 -0.28
N HIS A 68 -8.90 -17.84 0.81
CA HIS A 68 -8.26 -18.95 1.52
C HIS A 68 -8.42 -20.27 0.77
N GLN A 69 -9.49 -20.44 -0.01
CA GLN A 69 -9.63 -21.58 -0.92
C GLN A 69 -8.60 -21.54 -2.06
N LEU A 70 -8.37 -20.34 -2.62
CA LEU A 70 -7.38 -20.13 -3.68
C LEU A 70 -5.95 -20.23 -3.15
N CYS A 71 -5.68 -19.60 -2.02
CA CYS A 71 -4.31 -19.38 -1.55
C CYS A 71 -3.85 -20.32 -0.45
N GLY A 72 -4.78 -20.97 0.24
CA GLY A 72 -4.52 -21.61 1.52
C GLY A 72 -4.40 -20.61 2.67
N VAL A 73 -4.13 -21.13 3.86
CA VAL A 73 -3.81 -20.36 5.06
C VAL A 73 -2.71 -21.07 5.85
N PRO A 74 -1.98 -20.36 6.73
CA PRO A 74 -1.01 -20.97 7.63
C PRO A 74 -1.65 -22.07 8.51
N GLU A 75 -0.87 -23.04 8.96
CA GLU A 75 -1.38 -24.13 9.81
C GLU A 75 -2.00 -23.60 11.12
N THR A 76 -1.39 -22.59 11.71
CA THR A 76 -1.86 -21.95 12.95
C THR A 76 -3.05 -21.01 12.74
N PHE A 77 -3.59 -20.90 11.53
CA PHE A 77 -4.63 -19.94 11.18
C PHE A 77 -5.89 -20.12 12.05
N ARG A 78 -6.30 -19.01 12.66
CA ARG A 78 -7.55 -18.82 13.38
C ARG A 78 -8.13 -17.48 12.98
N GLU A 79 -9.43 -17.45 12.73
CA GLU A 79 -10.14 -16.23 12.39
C GLU A 79 -10.15 -15.26 13.58
N VAL A 80 -9.71 -14.03 13.31
CA VAL A 80 -9.61 -12.95 14.29
C VAL A 80 -10.84 -12.06 14.16
N HIS A 81 -11.63 -12.02 15.21
CA HIS A 81 -12.83 -11.19 15.25
C HIS A 81 -12.48 -9.81 15.80
N LEU A 82 -12.48 -8.80 14.93
CA LEU A 82 -12.21 -7.42 15.32
C LEU A 82 -13.49 -6.73 15.81
N PRO A 83 -13.48 -6.04 16.97
CA PRO A 83 -14.64 -5.30 17.44
C PRO A 83 -15.02 -4.17 16.48
N ILE A 84 -16.27 -4.19 15.98
CA ILE A 84 -16.74 -3.25 14.94
C ILE A 84 -16.62 -1.79 15.37
N HIS A 85 -16.78 -1.48 16.66
CA HIS A 85 -16.70 -0.12 17.19
C HIS A 85 -15.28 0.46 17.25
N GLU A 86 -14.25 -0.36 17.01
CA GLU A 86 -12.85 0.08 16.97
C GLU A 86 -12.43 0.55 15.57
N PHE A 87 -13.26 0.34 14.54
CA PHE A 87 -13.03 0.88 13.20
C PHE A 87 -13.39 2.36 13.16
N ARG A 88 -12.52 3.15 12.51
CA ARG A 88 -12.72 4.57 12.29
C ARG A 88 -12.65 4.88 10.80
N ASP A 89 -13.75 5.38 10.27
CA ASP A 89 -13.92 5.69 8.85
C ASP A 89 -13.92 7.20 8.62
N PHE A 90 -13.07 7.62 7.68
CA PHE A 90 -12.93 9.01 7.25
C PHE A 90 -12.98 9.05 5.72
N PRO A 91 -14.17 8.94 5.10
CA PRO A 91 -14.32 8.81 3.65
C PRO A 91 -13.82 10.02 2.86
N PHE A 92 -13.70 11.20 3.49
CA PHE A 92 -13.28 12.46 2.87
C PHE A 92 -11.97 12.98 3.48
N THR A 93 -11.00 12.10 3.73
CA THR A 93 -9.72 12.48 4.35
C THR A 93 -8.91 13.40 3.45
N ASP A 94 -8.91 13.13 2.15
CA ASP A 94 -8.28 13.97 1.15
C ASP A 94 -9.31 14.47 0.15
N SER A 95 -9.28 15.78 -0.11
CA SER A 95 -10.10 16.40 -1.15
C SER A 95 -9.58 16.03 -2.55
N PRO A 96 -10.46 16.05 -3.58
CA PRO A 96 -10.05 15.92 -4.97
C PRO A 96 -8.90 16.87 -5.35
N GLY A 97 -7.97 16.37 -6.16
CA GLY A 97 -6.76 17.08 -6.58
C GLY A 97 -5.66 17.17 -5.52
N ARG A 98 -5.79 16.49 -4.37
CA ARG A 98 -4.75 16.49 -3.34
C ARG A 98 -3.45 15.94 -3.92
N ALA A 99 -2.36 16.69 -3.74
CA ALA A 99 -1.01 16.20 -3.99
C ALA A 99 -0.23 16.10 -2.67
N ILE A 100 0.54 15.03 -2.54
CA ILE A 100 1.45 14.78 -1.43
C ILE A 100 2.83 14.62 -2.06
N SER A 101 3.79 15.42 -1.63
CA SER A 101 5.12 15.41 -2.20
C SER A 101 6.19 15.62 -1.14
N THR A 102 7.41 15.21 -1.45
CA THR A 102 8.58 15.58 -0.63
C THR A 102 8.81 17.08 -0.64
N GLN A 103 9.20 17.66 0.49
CA GLN A 103 9.43 19.11 0.68
C GLN A 103 10.30 19.78 -0.39
N SER A 104 11.20 19.04 -1.03
CA SER A 104 12.06 19.56 -2.10
C SER A 104 11.33 19.81 -3.42
N VAL A 105 10.13 19.26 -3.62
CA VAL A 105 9.33 19.41 -4.83
C VAL A 105 8.54 20.71 -4.75
N ASN A 106 8.95 21.73 -5.52
CA ASN A 106 8.18 22.97 -5.63
C ASN A 106 6.90 22.71 -6.43
N GLN A 107 5.76 22.71 -5.74
CA GLN A 107 4.42 22.55 -6.32
C GLN A 107 3.98 23.83 -7.06
N ARG A 108 4.70 24.24 -8.11
CA ARG A 108 4.26 25.31 -9.01
C ARG A 108 3.51 24.66 -10.17
N ASN A 109 2.18 24.80 -10.16
CA ASN A 109 1.24 24.41 -11.22
C ASN A 109 1.03 22.90 -11.44
N ILE A 110 0.43 22.20 -10.45
CA ILE A 110 -0.18 20.87 -10.67
C ILE A 110 -1.67 20.99 -11.05
N THR A 111 -2.20 22.22 -11.13
CA THR A 111 -3.54 22.49 -11.63
C THR A 111 -3.53 22.67 -13.14
N ALA A 112 -4.39 21.90 -13.80
CA ALA A 112 -4.75 21.88 -15.22
C ALA A 112 -3.98 20.85 -16.07
N GLU A 113 -4.72 19.77 -16.37
CA GLU A 113 -4.62 18.98 -17.62
C GLU A 113 -3.32 18.22 -17.89
N VAL A 114 -3.38 16.90 -17.69
CA VAL A 114 -2.71 15.84 -18.48
C VAL A 114 -1.68 16.34 -19.50
N SER A 115 -0.53 16.87 -19.04
CA SER A 115 0.65 17.11 -19.88
C SER A 115 1.81 17.69 -19.06
N GLY A 116 2.72 16.81 -18.60
CA GLY A 116 4.14 17.16 -18.50
C GLY A 116 4.59 18.27 -17.53
N GLY A 117 3.91 18.48 -16.40
CA GLY A 117 4.37 19.42 -15.38
C GLY A 117 5.75 19.04 -14.80
N VAL A 118 6.79 19.81 -15.12
CA VAL A 118 8.14 19.63 -14.59
C VAL A 118 8.21 20.17 -13.15
N SER A 119 8.27 19.24 -12.19
CA SER A 119 8.61 19.54 -10.81
C SER A 119 10.12 19.76 -10.68
N THR A 120 10.54 20.93 -10.21
CA THR A 120 11.96 21.19 -9.89
C THR A 120 12.21 20.85 -8.43
N SER A 121 13.24 20.03 -8.18
CA SER A 121 13.64 19.61 -6.84
C SER A 121 15.03 20.13 -6.48
N SER A 122 15.18 20.60 -5.24
CA SER A 122 16.49 20.94 -4.65
C SER A 122 17.22 19.73 -4.04
N SER A 123 16.55 18.59 -3.94
CA SER A 123 17.07 17.33 -3.38
C SER A 123 17.41 16.35 -4.50
N ALA A 124 18.47 15.54 -4.29
CA ALA A 124 18.88 14.46 -5.17
C ALA A 124 17.82 13.36 -5.34
N GLU A 125 16.82 13.28 -4.47
CA GLU A 125 15.66 12.41 -4.69
C GLU A 125 14.37 13.07 -4.21
N GLY A 126 13.25 12.64 -4.78
CA GLY A 126 11.93 13.04 -4.35
C GLY A 126 10.84 12.15 -4.93
N ALA A 127 9.63 12.35 -4.41
CA ALA A 127 8.46 11.61 -4.79
C ALA A 127 7.21 12.49 -4.72
N ILE A 128 6.22 12.15 -5.53
CA ILE A 128 4.91 12.78 -5.53
C ILE A 128 3.81 11.73 -5.73
N LEU A 129 2.71 11.91 -5.01
CA LEU A 129 1.44 11.21 -5.17
C LEU A 129 0.36 12.27 -5.44
N VAL A 130 -0.38 12.12 -6.52
CA VAL A 130 -1.56 12.94 -6.83
C VAL A 130 -2.80 12.07 -6.69
N LEU A 131 -3.86 12.62 -6.10
CA LEU A 131 -5.14 11.97 -5.85
C LEU A 131 -6.24 12.78 -6.55
N PRO A 132 -6.50 12.56 -7.85
CA PRO A 132 -7.48 13.33 -8.61
C PRO A 132 -8.87 13.31 -7.96
N GLU A 133 -9.35 12.15 -7.53
CA GLU A 133 -10.65 12.00 -6.85
C GLU A 133 -10.57 12.07 -5.32
N GLY A 134 -9.40 12.41 -4.76
CA GLY A 134 -9.18 12.42 -3.32
C GLY A 134 -9.02 11.01 -2.75
N ALA A 135 -9.12 10.86 -1.44
CA ALA A 135 -8.97 9.57 -0.77
C ALA A 135 -9.75 9.47 0.55
N GLY A 136 -10.24 8.27 0.81
CA GLY A 136 -10.80 7.87 2.10
C GLY A 136 -9.76 7.16 2.96
N LYS A 137 -9.91 7.26 4.28
CA LYS A 137 -9.09 6.56 5.26
C LYS A 137 -9.96 5.65 6.11
N ARG A 138 -9.44 4.47 6.45
CA ARG A 138 -10.00 3.60 7.48
C ARG A 138 -8.89 3.10 8.39
N ASP A 139 -9.05 3.27 9.69
CA ASP A 139 -8.11 2.79 10.70
C ASP A 139 -8.80 1.83 11.67
N PHE A 140 -8.03 0.87 12.18
CA PHE A 140 -8.41 0.09 13.35
C PHE A 140 -7.70 0.64 14.60
N ALA A 141 -8.46 1.13 15.58
CA ALA A 141 -7.89 1.81 16.74
C ALA A 141 -7.20 0.85 17.73
N HIS A 142 -7.71 -0.38 17.87
CA HIS A 142 -7.22 -1.35 18.84
C HIS A 142 -6.04 -2.18 18.31
N LEU A 143 -4.93 -1.51 17.98
CA LEU A 143 -3.75 -2.14 17.38
C LEU A 143 -3.13 -3.27 18.22
N THR A 144 -3.37 -3.30 19.53
CA THR A 144 -2.86 -4.36 20.43
C THR A 144 -3.35 -5.75 20.04
N ILE A 145 -4.59 -5.90 19.57
CA ILE A 145 -5.13 -7.19 19.11
C ILE A 145 -4.33 -7.67 17.89
N LEU A 146 -4.20 -6.82 16.88
CA LEU A 146 -3.49 -7.13 15.63
C LEU A 146 -2.00 -7.43 15.89
N ARG A 147 -1.34 -6.63 16.75
CA ARG A 147 0.06 -6.85 17.14
C ARG A 147 0.25 -8.17 17.88
N ALA A 148 -0.65 -8.52 18.80
CA ALA A 148 -0.58 -9.77 19.53
C ALA A 148 -0.73 -10.97 18.59
N GLU A 149 -1.63 -10.89 17.60
CA GLU A 149 -1.80 -11.95 16.59
C GLU A 149 -0.58 -12.09 15.69
N ALA A 150 -0.02 -10.97 15.21
CA ALA A 150 1.21 -10.98 14.40
C ALA A 150 2.41 -11.52 15.18
N GLN A 151 2.58 -11.14 16.46
CA GLN A 151 3.66 -11.64 17.30
C GLN A 151 3.52 -13.14 17.59
N ARG A 152 2.30 -13.62 17.83
CA ARG A 152 2.05 -15.04 18.14
C ARG A 152 2.27 -15.94 16.94
N ASN A 153 1.93 -15.47 15.73
CA ASN A 153 1.90 -16.30 14.53
C ASN A 153 2.97 -15.94 13.50
N GLY A 154 3.82 -14.93 13.74
CA GLY A 154 4.75 -14.39 12.75
C GLY A 154 5.64 -15.45 12.11
N GLU A 155 6.19 -16.38 12.89
CA GLU A 155 7.00 -17.49 12.37
C GLU A 155 6.20 -18.43 11.45
N SER A 156 4.98 -18.79 11.86
CA SER A 156 4.06 -19.62 11.05
C SER A 156 3.66 -18.91 9.75
N TRP A 157 3.40 -17.61 9.80
CA TRP A 157 3.08 -16.81 8.62
C TRP A 157 4.27 -16.72 7.66
N HIS A 158 5.48 -16.55 8.18
CA HIS A 158 6.71 -16.52 7.40
C HIS A 158 6.95 -17.89 6.75
N HIS A 159 6.85 -18.97 7.52
CA HIS A 159 6.92 -20.33 6.99
C HIS A 159 5.91 -20.56 5.86
N PHE A 160 4.66 -20.14 6.05
CA PHE A 160 3.61 -20.25 5.04
C PHE A 160 3.97 -19.48 3.75
N ALA A 161 4.44 -18.24 3.88
CA ALA A 161 4.85 -17.43 2.74
C ALA A 161 6.02 -18.06 1.95
N HIS A 162 7.06 -18.53 2.64
CA HIS A 162 8.26 -19.06 1.99
C HIS A 162 8.07 -20.49 1.48
N ILE A 163 7.54 -21.39 2.30
CA ILE A 163 7.50 -22.83 2.02
C ILE A 163 6.25 -23.22 1.25
N ASN A 164 5.07 -22.76 1.67
CA ASN A 164 3.82 -23.15 1.03
C ASN A 164 3.50 -22.31 -0.21
N ARG A 165 3.90 -21.04 -0.22
CA ARG A 165 3.61 -20.09 -1.31
C ARG A 165 4.82 -19.81 -2.22
N GLY A 166 6.01 -20.31 -1.86
CA GLY A 166 7.23 -20.14 -2.66
C GLY A 166 7.66 -18.68 -2.80
N ARG A 167 7.23 -17.78 -1.91
CA ARG A 167 7.57 -16.36 -1.96
C ARG A 167 8.92 -16.16 -1.30
N THR A 168 9.94 -15.90 -2.12
CA THR A 168 11.34 -15.77 -1.68
C THR A 168 11.84 -14.32 -1.72
N ALA A 169 10.99 -13.39 -2.15
CA ALA A 169 11.33 -11.98 -2.27
C ALA A 169 10.73 -11.18 -1.10
N GLY A 170 11.60 -10.53 -0.30
CA GLY A 170 11.23 -9.73 0.86
C GLY A 170 11.25 -10.53 2.17
N ASP A 171 12.02 -10.06 3.15
CA ASP A 171 12.01 -10.63 4.51
C ASP A 171 10.81 -10.14 5.33
N ASP A 172 10.17 -9.06 4.89
CA ASP A 172 9.13 -8.36 5.64
C ASP A 172 7.72 -8.81 5.23
N LEU A 173 7.00 -9.36 6.20
CA LEU A 173 5.56 -9.55 6.12
C LEU A 173 4.82 -8.33 6.66
N TYR A 174 3.77 -7.94 5.95
CA TYR A 174 2.93 -6.81 6.30
C TYR A 174 1.56 -7.32 6.74
N LEU A 175 1.07 -6.79 7.86
CA LEU A 175 -0.31 -6.91 8.30
C LEU A 175 -0.97 -5.53 8.19
N ILE A 176 -2.04 -5.43 7.40
CA ILE A 176 -2.76 -4.17 7.20
C ILE A 176 -3.61 -3.87 8.43
N THR A 177 -3.29 -2.77 9.13
CA THR A 177 -4.03 -2.30 10.31
C THR A 177 -4.93 -1.08 10.02
N GLY A 178 -4.77 -0.51 8.84
CA GLY A 178 -5.49 0.67 8.35
C GLY A 178 -5.05 0.94 6.91
N HIS A 179 -5.80 1.77 6.18
CA HIS A 179 -5.49 2.10 4.80
C HIS A 179 -6.01 3.48 4.39
N HIS A 180 -5.33 4.07 3.41
CA HIS A 180 -5.89 5.11 2.55
C HIS A 180 -6.24 4.49 1.21
N LYS A 181 -7.44 4.75 0.71
CA LYS A 181 -7.91 4.27 -0.59
C LYS A 181 -8.38 5.42 -1.45
N THR A 182 -8.11 5.28 -2.73
CA THR A 182 -8.57 6.18 -3.77
C THR A 182 -8.97 5.35 -4.98
N SER A 183 -9.86 5.89 -5.82
CA SER A 183 -10.21 5.32 -7.11
C SER A 183 -9.26 5.75 -8.22
N SER A 184 -8.46 6.81 -8.02
CA SER A 184 -7.51 7.28 -9.02
C SER A 184 -6.28 7.88 -8.36
N TRP A 185 -5.11 7.61 -8.94
CA TRP A 185 -3.85 8.13 -8.43
C TRP A 185 -2.90 8.46 -9.57
N SER A 186 -1.79 9.11 -9.25
CA SER A 186 -0.63 9.19 -10.12
C SER A 186 0.60 9.30 -9.23
N VAL A 187 1.65 8.54 -9.55
CA VAL A 187 2.86 8.48 -8.74
C VAL A 187 4.09 8.77 -9.59
N ALA A 188 5.01 9.54 -9.04
CA ALA A 188 6.31 9.73 -9.66
C ALA A 188 7.40 9.76 -8.59
N ALA A 189 8.58 9.28 -8.97
CA ALA A 189 9.76 9.30 -8.14
C ALA A 189 10.99 9.55 -9.01
N PHE A 190 11.95 10.29 -8.48
CA PHE A 190 13.20 10.57 -9.17
C PHE A 190 14.38 10.43 -8.22
N SER A 191 15.53 10.08 -8.78
CA SER A 191 16.82 10.03 -8.10
C SER A 191 17.91 10.51 -9.06
N ASP A 192 18.62 11.57 -8.69
CA ASP A 192 19.76 12.11 -9.40
C ASP A 192 21.02 11.37 -8.95
N ALA A 193 21.35 10.30 -9.67
CA ALA A 193 22.59 9.55 -9.51
C ALA A 193 23.68 10.16 -10.39
N GLY A 194 24.08 11.41 -10.14
CA GLY A 194 25.36 11.96 -10.61
C GLY A 194 25.55 12.14 -12.12
N GLY A 195 24.48 12.19 -12.93
CA GLY A 195 24.60 12.46 -14.36
C GLY A 195 23.31 12.20 -15.11
N SER A 196 22.71 13.27 -15.65
CA SER A 196 21.42 13.27 -16.35
C SER A 196 20.24 12.84 -15.46
N ALA A 197 19.62 13.82 -14.78
CA ALA A 197 18.40 13.66 -14.02
C ALA A 197 17.23 13.18 -14.91
N GLY A 198 17.06 11.87 -15.00
CA GLY A 198 15.87 11.26 -15.59
C GLY A 198 14.72 11.36 -14.60
N LEU A 199 13.75 12.22 -14.89
CA LEU A 199 12.48 12.26 -14.16
C LEU A 199 11.61 11.12 -14.70
N SER A 200 11.45 10.05 -13.93
CA SER A 200 10.52 8.97 -14.26
C SER A 200 9.17 9.30 -13.63
N ALA A 201 8.20 9.63 -14.48
CA ALA A 201 6.81 9.83 -14.07
C ALA A 201 5.97 8.72 -14.70
N THR A 202 5.34 7.92 -13.86
CA THR A 202 4.45 6.84 -14.30
C THR A 202 3.03 7.25 -13.95
N PHE A 203 2.30 7.67 -14.97
CA PHE A 203 0.89 8.03 -14.81
C PHE A 203 0.09 6.73 -14.94
N SER A 204 -0.26 6.12 -13.81
CA SER A 204 -1.16 4.97 -13.75
C SER A 204 -2.55 5.48 -13.36
N ALA A 205 -3.51 5.42 -14.26
CA ALA A 205 -4.92 5.60 -13.93
C ALA A 205 -5.50 4.23 -13.57
N GLY A 206 -6.07 4.13 -12.36
CA GLY A 206 -6.86 2.98 -11.91
C GLY A 206 -8.35 3.17 -12.13
#